data_AF-A0A3B1C105-F1
#
_entry.id   AF-A0A3B1C105-F1
#
_cell.length_a   1.000
_cell.length_b   1.000
_cell.length_c   1.000
_cell.angle_alpha   90.00
_cell.angle_beta   90.00
_cell.angle_gamma   90.00
#
_symmetry.space_group_name_H-M   'P 1'
#
loop_
_entity.id
_entity.type
_entity.pdbx_description
1 polymer ?
#
loop_
_entity_poly.entity_id
_entity_poly.type
_entity_poly.pdbx_seq_one_letter_code
_entity_poly.pdbx_strand_id
1 'polypeptide(L)'
;MSNSRRHHFVPKMLLKRFTDDDGYLYVFDKDQPKNNIERRSPKGVFWGPYFYTSRTVDGTKDTTLEDDFSKLESDTDPIIKKIVRQARKGESPNLTEEEKKTWDRFFYTQWKRT
;
A
#
# COMPACT_ATOMS: atom_id res chain seq x y z
N MET A 1 -0.45 17.82 -5.04
CA MET A 1 -1.46 16.89 -5.57
C MET A 1 -0.85 16.13 -6.73
N SER A 2 -0.57 14.82 -6.59
CA SER A 2 -0.07 14.03 -7.73
C SER A 2 -1.25 13.38 -8.44
N ASN A 3 -1.57 13.88 -9.63
CA ASN A 3 -2.51 13.29 -10.58
C ASN A 3 -1.91 11.98 -11.16
N SER A 4 -1.54 11.06 -10.28
CA SER A 4 -0.80 9.85 -10.65
C SER A 4 -1.75 8.94 -11.41
N ARG A 5 -1.56 8.81 -12.72
CA ARG A 5 -2.26 7.82 -13.57
C ARG A 5 -2.05 6.37 -13.09
N ARG A 6 -1.20 6.14 -12.08
CA ARG A 6 -0.89 4.83 -11.50
C ARG A 6 -1.38 4.81 -10.05
N HIS A 7 -2.33 3.94 -9.76
CA HIS A 7 -2.81 3.68 -8.40
C HIS A 7 -2.32 2.33 -7.94
N HIS A 8 -1.62 2.33 -6.82
CA HIS A 8 -1.11 1.12 -6.18
C HIS A 8 -2.25 0.39 -5.47
N PHE A 9 -2.57 -0.83 -5.89
CA PHE A 9 -3.53 -1.67 -5.18
C PHE A 9 -2.90 -2.32 -3.95
N VAL A 10 -1.58 -2.57 -3.97
CA VAL A 10 -0.77 -2.80 -2.77
C VAL A 10 -0.04 -1.50 -2.41
N PRO A 11 -0.35 -0.84 -1.27
CA PRO A 11 0.26 0.41 -0.86
C PRO A 11 1.79 0.38 -0.93
N LYS A 12 2.41 1.43 -1.50
CA LYS A 12 3.88 1.57 -1.53
C LYS A 12 4.51 1.47 -0.16
N MET A 13 3.79 1.94 0.87
CA MET A 13 4.25 1.82 2.24
C MET A 13 4.37 0.35 2.67
N LEU A 14 3.51 -0.57 2.22
CA LEU A 14 3.72 -2.00 2.50
C LEU A 14 4.92 -2.54 1.71
N LEU A 15 5.01 -2.21 0.43
CA LEU A 15 6.06 -2.72 -0.46
C LEU A 15 7.48 -2.41 0.01
N LYS A 16 7.73 -1.21 0.56
CA LYS A 16 9.06 -0.82 1.09
C LYS A 16 9.55 -1.66 2.28
N ARG A 17 8.71 -2.53 2.85
CA ARG A 17 9.08 -3.43 3.96
C ARG A 17 9.60 -4.78 3.48
N PHE A 18 9.46 -5.05 2.19
CA PHE A 18 9.96 -6.25 1.51
C PHE A 18 11.19 -5.96 0.64
N THR A 19 11.72 -4.74 0.71
CA THR A 19 12.87 -4.36 -0.10
C THR A 19 14.17 -4.86 0.53
N ASP A 20 15.13 -5.18 -0.34
CA ASP A 20 16.53 -5.33 -0.01
C ASP A 20 17.18 -3.99 0.37
N ASP A 21 18.48 -4.03 0.66
CA ASP A 21 19.26 -2.87 1.11
C ASP A 21 19.37 -1.77 0.04
N ASP A 22 19.20 -2.09 -1.25
CA ASP A 22 19.17 -1.09 -2.32
C ASP A 22 17.74 -0.57 -2.61
N GLY A 23 16.72 -1.03 -1.87
CA GLY A 23 15.34 -0.57 -2.02
C GLY A 23 14.52 -1.27 -3.10
N TYR A 24 14.91 -2.48 -3.54
CA TYR A 24 14.18 -3.29 -4.52
C TYR A 24 13.56 -4.52 -3.88
N LEU A 25 12.47 -5.04 -4.45
CA LEU A 25 11.85 -6.29 -4.02
C LEU A 25 11.84 -7.31 -5.16
N TYR A 26 11.79 -8.60 -4.81
CA TYR A 26 11.56 -9.67 -5.77
C TYR A 26 10.05 -9.88 -5.94
N VAL A 27 9.60 -9.93 -7.19
CA VAL A 27 8.20 -10.16 -7.57
C VAL A 27 8.11 -11.44 -8.38
N PHE A 28 7.11 -12.24 -8.07
CA PHE A 28 6.77 -13.44 -8.81
C PHE A 28 5.58 -13.17 -9.75
N ASP A 29 5.76 -13.43 -11.05
CA ASP A 29 4.72 -13.36 -12.06
C ASP A 29 4.25 -14.77 -12.44
N LYS A 30 3.06 -15.14 -11.97
CA LYS A 30 2.48 -16.47 -12.20
C LYS A 30 2.09 -16.73 -13.66
N ASP A 31 1.92 -15.68 -14.46
CA ASP A 31 1.45 -15.78 -15.85
C ASP A 31 2.63 -15.94 -16.83
N GLN A 32 3.87 -15.80 -16.33
CA GLN A 32 5.08 -16.05 -17.10
C GLN A 32 5.69 -17.43 -16.76
N PRO A 33 5.79 -18.36 -17.72
CA PRO A 33 6.29 -19.72 -17.45
C PRO A 33 7.83 -19.82 -17.39
N LYS A 34 8.57 -18.80 -17.84
CA LYS A 34 10.04 -18.72 -17.79
C LYS A 34 10.45 -17.36 -17.25
N ASN A 35 11.48 -17.30 -16.40
CA ASN A 35 11.96 -16.07 -15.74
C ASN A 35 10.86 -15.33 -14.95
N ASN A 36 10.11 -16.08 -14.15
CA ASN A 36 8.96 -15.58 -13.39
C ASN A 36 9.31 -14.85 -12.10
N ILE A 37 10.60 -14.67 -11.79
CA ILE A 37 11.06 -13.92 -10.62
C ILE A 37 11.92 -12.75 -11.12
N GLU A 38 11.53 -11.54 -10.78
CA GLU A 38 12.24 -10.32 -11.17
C GLU A 38 12.45 -9.39 -9.98
N ARG A 39 13.61 -8.72 -9.97
CA ARG A 39 13.91 -7.64 -9.02
C ARG A 39 13.33 -6.32 -9.55
N ARG A 40 12.44 -5.69 -8.79
CA ARG A 40 11.69 -4.50 -9.21
C ARG A 40 11.62 -3.44 -8.12
N SER A 41 11.53 -2.18 -8.53
CA SER A 41 11.26 -1.07 -7.60
C SER A 41 9.81 -1.12 -7.12
N PRO A 42 9.52 -0.81 -5.83
CA PRO A 42 8.15 -0.65 -5.32
C PRO A 42 7.27 0.28 -6.17
N LYS A 43 7.86 1.28 -6.84
CA LYS A 43 7.14 2.23 -7.71
C LYS A 43 6.61 1.57 -8.99
N GLY A 44 7.25 0.48 -9.44
CA GLY A 44 7.00 -0.15 -10.74
C GLY A 44 6.08 -1.36 -10.72
N VAL A 45 5.64 -1.81 -9.55
CA VAL A 45 4.84 -3.05 -9.36
C VAL A 45 3.58 -2.77 -8.53
N PHE A 46 2.61 -3.68 -8.63
CA PHE A 46 1.34 -3.66 -7.90
C PHE A 46 0.53 -2.36 -8.04
N TRP A 47 0.45 -1.84 -9.27
CA TRP A 47 -0.37 -0.68 -9.63
C TRP A 47 -1.20 -0.95 -10.88
N GLY A 48 -2.31 -0.23 -11.04
CA GLY A 48 -3.14 -0.19 -12.24
C GLY A 48 -3.54 1.24 -12.62
N PRO A 49 -3.91 1.48 -13.89
CA PRO A 49 -4.38 2.79 -14.31
C PRO A 49 -5.82 3.07 -13.82
N TYR A 50 -6.08 4.30 -13.39
CA TYR A 50 -7.42 4.84 -13.05
C TYR A 50 -8.24 4.03 -12.02
N PHE A 51 -7.60 3.22 -11.19
CA PHE A 51 -8.27 2.29 -10.26
C PHE A 51 -9.26 2.96 -9.28
N TYR A 52 -9.03 4.23 -8.93
CA TYR A 52 -9.86 5.00 -7.98
C TYR A 52 -10.43 6.28 -8.57
N THR A 53 -10.34 6.45 -9.90
CA THR A 53 -10.90 7.64 -10.54
C THR A 53 -12.39 7.41 -10.84
N SER A 54 -13.26 7.99 -10.02
CA SER A 54 -14.69 8.17 -10.35
C SER A 54 -14.88 9.44 -11.18
N ARG A 55 -15.91 9.43 -12.03
CA ARG A 55 -16.41 10.64 -12.70
C ARG A 55 -17.69 11.08 -12.01
N THR A 56 -17.79 12.35 -11.66
CA THR A 56 -19.03 12.96 -11.20
C THR A 56 -20.05 13.04 -12.35
N VAL A 57 -21.32 13.33 -12.03
CA VAL A 57 -22.43 13.40 -13.02
C VAL A 57 -22.18 14.44 -14.11
N ASP A 58 -21.44 15.51 -13.79
CA ASP A 58 -20.98 16.58 -14.68
C ASP A 58 -19.67 16.27 -15.42
N GLY A 59 -19.10 15.07 -15.24
CA GLY A 59 -17.90 14.60 -15.93
C GLY A 59 -16.57 15.01 -15.29
N THR A 60 -16.61 15.68 -14.15
CA THR A 60 -15.43 16.10 -13.38
C THR A 60 -14.77 14.91 -12.70
N LYS A 61 -13.44 14.95 -12.56
CA LYS A 61 -12.67 13.89 -11.88
C LYS A 61 -12.86 14.01 -10.37
N ASP A 62 -13.35 12.96 -9.72
CA ASP A 62 -13.41 12.89 -8.26
C ASP A 62 -12.17 12.14 -7.73
N THR A 63 -11.38 12.82 -6.89
CA THR A 63 -10.14 12.30 -6.29
C THR A 63 -10.26 12.05 -4.79
N THR A 64 -11.45 12.20 -4.21
CA THR A 64 -11.67 12.10 -2.75
C THR A 64 -11.17 10.77 -2.18
N LEU A 65 -11.48 9.65 -2.86
CA LEU A 65 -11.00 8.32 -2.48
C LEU A 65 -9.48 8.19 -2.53
N GLU A 66 -8.84 8.81 -3.53
CA GLU A 66 -7.37 8.80 -3.65
C GLU A 66 -6.72 9.55 -2.48
N ASP A 67 -7.29 10.70 -2.11
CA ASP A 67 -6.81 11.54 -1.01
C ASP A 67 -7.03 10.86 0.36
N ASP A 68 -8.20 10.26 0.56
CA ASP A 68 -8.52 9.50 1.78
C ASP A 68 -7.58 8.31 1.98
N PHE A 69 -7.29 7.58 0.90
CA PHE A 69 -6.34 6.47 0.94
C PHE A 69 -4.92 6.94 1.19
N SER A 70 -4.48 8.02 0.54
CA SER A 70 -3.16 8.60 0.77
C SER A 70 -2.98 9.03 2.24
N LYS A 71 -4.01 9.63 2.83
CA LYS A 71 -4.00 10.03 4.24
C LYS A 71 -3.95 8.82 5.17
N LEU A 72 -4.86 7.85 4.97
CA LEU A 72 -4.90 6.63 5.78
C LEU A 72 -3.58 5.84 5.71
N GLU A 73 -2.97 5.74 4.53
CA GLU A 73 -1.67 5.10 4.35
C GLU A 73 -0.53 5.85 5.05
N SER A 74 -0.57 7.19 5.04
CA SER A 74 0.41 8.03 5.74
C SER A 74 0.31 7.88 7.26
N ASP A 75 -0.92 7.91 7.79
CA ASP A 75 -1.20 7.74 9.22
C ASP A 75 -0.84 6.32 9.70
N THR A 76 -1.00 5.32 8.83
CA THR A 76 -0.74 3.91 9.17
C THR A 76 0.73 3.51 9.06
N ASP A 77 1.54 4.21 8.26
CA ASP A 77 2.97 3.89 8.10
C ASP A 77 3.76 3.79 9.42
N PRO A 78 3.71 4.77 10.36
CA PRO A 78 4.42 4.65 11.63
C PRO A 78 3.94 3.47 12.48
N ILE A 79 2.65 3.14 12.42
CA ILE A 79 2.05 2.03 13.18
C ILE A 79 2.61 0.70 12.70
N ILE A 80 2.67 0.47 11.38
CA ILE A 80 3.24 -0.76 10.84
C ILE A 80 4.75 -0.83 11.13
N LYS A 81 5.48 0.29 11.13
CA LYS A 81 6.91 0.28 11.56
C LYS A 81 7.04 -0.24 12.99
N LYS A 82 6.15 0.21 13.89
CA LYS A 82 6.09 -0.24 15.28
C LYS A 82 5.73 -1.72 15.40
N ILE A 83 4.80 -2.22 14.58
CA ILE A 83 4.44 -3.65 14.49
C ILE A 83 5.63 -4.48 14.04
N VAL A 84 6.23 -4.17 12.88
CA VAL A 84 7.36 -4.92 12.31
C VAL A 84 8.56 -4.94 13.27
N ARG A 85 8.85 -3.81 13.92
CA ARG A 85 9.95 -3.72 14.89
C ARG A 85 9.77 -4.67 16.08
N GLN A 86 8.55 -4.80 16.60
CA GLN A 86 8.26 -5.68 17.74
C GLN A 86 8.17 -7.15 17.30
N ALA A 87 7.55 -7.42 16.15
CA ALA A 87 7.49 -8.76 15.58
C ALA A 87 8.89 -9.35 15.33
N ARG A 88 9.86 -8.54 14.86
CA ARG A 88 11.27 -8.93 14.71
C ARG A 88 11.95 -9.32 16.03
N LYS A 89 11.42 -8.88 17.16
CA LYS A 89 11.88 -9.26 18.50
C LYS A 89 11.10 -10.44 19.09
N GLY A 90 10.08 -10.94 18.38
CA GLY A 90 9.15 -11.94 18.91
C GLY A 90 8.13 -11.35 19.90
N GLU A 91 7.94 -10.03 19.90
CA GLU A 91 7.06 -9.33 20.83
C GLU A 91 5.73 -8.93 20.18
N SER A 92 4.67 -8.88 20.98
CA SER A 92 3.39 -8.30 20.55
C SER A 92 3.49 -6.78 20.48
N PRO A 93 2.91 -6.12 19.46
CA PRO A 93 2.96 -4.67 19.36
C PRO A 93 2.13 -3.99 20.44
N ASN A 94 2.77 -3.16 21.27
CA ASN A 94 2.07 -2.31 22.23
C ASN A 94 1.47 -1.07 21.54
N LEU A 95 0.33 -1.22 20.86
CA LEU A 95 -0.37 -0.11 20.21
C LEU A 95 -1.28 0.64 21.19
N THR A 96 -1.38 1.96 21.04
CA THR A 96 -2.43 2.73 21.72
C THR A 96 -3.80 2.40 21.10
N GLU A 97 -4.88 2.76 21.80
CA GLU A 97 -6.25 2.62 21.27
C GLU A 97 -6.42 3.33 19.92
N GLU A 98 -5.85 4.52 19.76
CA GLU A 98 -5.94 5.27 18.50
C GLU A 98 -5.08 4.67 17.38
N GLU A 99 -3.89 4.16 17.70
CA GLU A 99 -3.09 3.41 16.73
C GLU A 99 -3.81 2.13 16.30
N LYS A 100 -4.45 1.44 17.24
CA LYS A 100 -5.23 0.23 16.94
C LYS A 100 -6.43 0.54 16.05
N LYS A 101 -7.22 1.58 16.35
CA LYS A 101 -8.34 2.01 15.49
C LYS A 101 -7.88 2.36 14.07
N THR A 102 -6.76 3.07 13.96
CA THR A 102 -6.17 3.43 12.65
C THR A 102 -5.75 2.19 11.88
N TRP A 103 -5.07 1.25 12.55
CA TRP A 103 -4.70 -0.05 11.98
C TRP A 103 -5.91 -0.86 11.53
N ASP A 104 -6.93 -1.00 12.38
CA ASP A 104 -8.15 -1.75 12.07
C ASP A 104 -8.85 -1.15 10.84
N ARG A 105 -8.97 0.19 10.77
CA ARG A 105 -9.55 0.88 9.61
C ARG A 105 -8.73 0.63 8.36
N PHE A 106 -7.41 0.73 8.43
CA PHE A 106 -6.53 0.42 7.31
C PHE A 106 -6.70 -1.03 6.84
N PHE A 107 -6.62 -1.98 7.76
CA PHE A 107 -6.71 -3.41 7.47
C PHE A 107 -8.05 -3.76 6.81
N TYR A 108 -9.15 -3.27 7.36
CA TYR A 108 -10.48 -3.42 6.78
C TYR A 108 -10.57 -2.83 5.36
N THR A 109 -10.02 -1.64 5.18
CA THR A 109 -10.03 -0.94 3.89
C THR A 109 -9.21 -1.70 2.84
N GLN A 110 -8.05 -2.24 3.20
CA GLN A 110 -7.23 -3.04 2.29
C GLN A 110 -7.96 -4.30 1.81
N TRP A 111 -8.68 -4.99 2.70
CA TRP A 111 -9.44 -6.19 2.34
C TRP A 111 -10.57 -5.93 1.35
N LYS A 112 -11.06 -4.69 1.25
CA LYS A 112 -12.05 -4.28 0.24
C LYS A 112 -11.46 -3.91 -1.11
N ARG A 113 -10.14 -3.82 -1.26
CA ARG A 113 -9.48 -3.37 -2.51
C ARG A 113 -9.34 -4.48 -3.56
N THR A 114 -9.77 -5.70 -3.26
CA THR A 114 -9.77 -6.89 -4.13
C THR A 114 -11.18 -7.35 -4.40
#